data_AF-A0A8W8JX16-F1
#
_entry.id   AF-A0A8W8JX16-F1
#
_cell.length_a   1.000
_cell.length_b   1.000
_cell.length_c   1.000
_cell.angle_alpha   90.00
_cell.angle_beta   90.00
_cell.angle_gamma   90.00
#
_symmetry.space_group_name_H-M   'P 1'
#
loop_
_entity.id
_entity.type
_entity.pdbx_description
1 polymer ?
#
loop_
_entity_poly.entity_id
_entity_poly.type
_entity_poly.pdbx_seq_one_letter_code
_entity_poly.pdbx_strand_id
1 'polypeptide(L)' 'FGFYKPGQSKDLFTLFESPLYQEDWLGLKTMNSTGRLHFLASPGDHLQFTEQWFIDNIVSKYLKS' A
#
# COMPACT_ATOMS: atom_id res chain seq x y z
N PHE A 1 -2.79 0.67 6.26
CA PHE A 1 -3.00 -0.71 5.77
C PHE A 1 -2.19 -1.66 6.65
N GLY A 2 -2.78 -2.76 7.12
CA GLY A 2 -2.14 -3.73 8.00
C GLY A 2 -3.00 -5.00 8.11
N PHE A 3 -2.37 -6.11 8.45
CA PHE A 3 -3.01 -7.42 8.60
C PHE A 3 -3.03 -7.81 10.07
N TYR A 4 -3.92 -8.72 10.48
CA TYR A 4 -3.89 -9.28 11.84
C TYR A 4 -2.86 -10.41 11.93
N LYS A 5 -2.06 -10.44 13.01
CA LYS A 5 -1.17 -11.58 13.27
C LYS A 5 -1.98 -12.89 13.32
N PRO A 6 -1.44 -14.01 12.81
CA PRO A 6 -2.17 -15.29 12.74
C PRO A 6 -2.76 -15.71 14.09
N GLY A 7 -4.01 -16.20 14.05
CA GLY A 7 -4.69 -16.75 15.22
C GLY A 7 -5.38 -15.74 16.13
N GLN A 8 -5.45 -14.46 15.77
CA GLN A 8 -6.07 -13.41 16.59
C GLN A 8 -6.54 -12.20 15.77
N SER A 9 -7.30 -11.27 16.38
CA SER A 9 -7.95 -10.11 15.72
C SER A 9 -7.72 -8.75 16.40
N LYS A 10 -6.64 -8.62 17.16
CA LYS A 10 -6.25 -7.42 17.93
C LYS A 10 -4.94 -6.82 17.41
N ASP A 11 -3.89 -7.63 17.37
CA ASP A 11 -2.56 -7.19 16.98
C ASP A 11 -2.43 -7.13 15.47
N LEU A 12 -1.97 -5.97 15.00
CA LEU A 12 -1.67 -5.77 13.59
C LEU A 12 -0.18 -6.00 13.32
N PHE A 13 0.12 -6.35 12.08
CA PHE A 13 1.45 -6.27 11.49
C PHE A 13 1.36 -5.62 10.11
N THR A 14 2.43 -4.93 9.75
CA THR A 14 2.58 -4.24 8.47
C THR A 14 2.92 -5.24 7.36
N LEU A 15 2.85 -4.78 6.11
CA LEU A 15 3.37 -5.56 4.98
C LEU A 15 4.84 -5.94 5.20
N PHE A 16 5.66 -5.04 5.73
CA PHE A 16 7.11 -5.23 5.88
C PHE A 16 7.49 -6.29 6.91
N GLU A 17 6.63 -6.53 7.90
CA GLU A 17 6.80 -7.55 8.92
C GLU A 17 6.31 -8.93 8.45
N SER A 18 5.68 -9.02 7.29
CA SER A 18 5.12 -10.27 6.79
C SER A 18 6.17 -11.20 6.18
N PRO A 19 6.01 -12.54 6.31
CA PRO A 19 6.84 -13.50 5.57
C PRO A 19 6.78 -13.26 4.06
N LEU A 20 5.59 -12.93 3.54
CA LEU A 20 5.35 -12.57 2.14
C LEU A 20 6.33 -11.50 1.62
N TYR A 21 6.62 -10.48 2.43
CA TYR A 21 7.57 -9.42 2.08
C TYR A 21 9.01 -9.82 2.42
N GLN A 22 9.27 -10.37 3.61
CA GLN A 22 10.63 -10.66 4.08
C GLN A 22 11.35 -11.69 3.20
N GLU A 23 10.62 -12.72 2.78
CA GLU A 23 11.08 -13.81 1.91
C GLU A 23 10.84 -13.52 0.41
N ASP A 24 10.29 -12.35 0.10
CA ASP A 24 10.09 -11.82 -1.26
C ASP A 24 9.33 -12.73 -2.23
N TRP A 25 8.33 -13.49 -1.75
CA TRP A 25 7.60 -14.48 -2.56
C TRP A 25 6.95 -13.92 -3.83
N LEU A 26 6.57 -12.64 -3.81
CA LEU A 26 5.95 -11.94 -4.95
C LEU A 26 6.82 -10.80 -5.52
N GLY A 27 8.09 -10.70 -5.09
CA GLY A 27 8.95 -9.58 -5.50
C GLY A 27 8.60 -8.24 -4.84
N LEU A 28 7.78 -8.20 -3.78
CA LEU A 28 7.36 -6.97 -3.10
C LEU A 28 8.54 -6.21 -2.47
N LYS A 29 9.51 -6.92 -1.90
CA LYS A 29 10.73 -6.33 -1.34
C LYS A 29 11.60 -5.76 -2.43
N THR A 30 11.72 -6.49 -3.54
CA THR A 30 12.42 -6.00 -4.73
C THR A 30 11.74 -4.78 -5.35
N MET A 31 10.41 -4.77 -5.47
CA MET A 31 9.66 -3.61 -5.97
C MET A 31 9.80 -2.39 -5.04
N ASN A 32 9.78 -2.61 -3.72
CA ASN A 32 9.99 -1.54 -2.76
C ASN A 32 11.41 -0.96 -2.83
N SER A 33 12.44 -1.82 -2.85
CA SER A 33 13.85 -1.36 -2.93
C SER A 33 14.20 -0.68 -4.25
N THR A 34 13.49 -1.02 -5.33
CA THR A 34 13.64 -0.39 -6.66
C THR A 34 12.70 0.79 -6.88
N GLY A 35 11.96 1.22 -5.86
CA GLY A 35 11.08 2.40 -5.93
C GLY A 35 9.81 2.22 -6.78
N ARG A 36 9.42 0.97 -7.07
CA ARG A 36 8.20 0.61 -7.84
C ARG A 36 6.95 0.44 -6.98
N LEU A 37 7.10 0.35 -5.65
CA LEU A 37 5.99 0.22 -4.73
C LEU A 37 5.65 1.58 -4.09
N HIS A 38 4.46 2.10 -4.35
CA HIS A 38 4.01 3.39 -3.84
C HIS A 38 2.82 3.22 -2.89
N PHE A 39 2.95 3.77 -1.67
CA PHE A 39 1.88 3.76 -0.66
C PHE A 39 1.26 5.16 -0.55
N LEU A 40 -0.01 5.29 -0.92
CA LEU A 40 -0.79 6.51 -0.80
C LEU A 40 -1.90 6.31 0.23
N ALA A 41 -2.28 7.39 0.91
CA ALA A 41 -3.42 7.41 1.82
C ALA A 41 -4.25 8.67 1.56
N SER A 42 -5.56 8.53 1.65
CA SER A 42 -6.52 9.64 1.64
C SER A 42 -7.35 9.57 2.92
N PRO A 43 -7.66 10.70 3.56
CA PRO A 43 -8.68 10.73 4.59
C PRO A 43 -10.06 10.43 3.98
N GLY A 44 -10.94 9.79 4.75
CA GLY A 44 -12.27 9.39 4.33
C GLY A 44 -12.57 7.93 4.67
N ASP A 45 -13.82 7.52 4.50
CA ASP A 45 -14.24 6.12 4.55
C ASP A 45 -13.88 5.38 3.24
N HIS A 46 -14.28 4.12 3.11
CA HIS A 46 -14.01 3.28 1.96
C HIS A 46 -14.44 3.94 0.64
N LEU A 47 -13.46 4.13 -0.26
CA LEU A 47 -13.61 4.80 -1.57
C LEU A 47 -14.01 6.28 -1.50
N GLN A 48 -13.83 6.92 -0.34
CA GLN A 48 -14.04 8.35 -0.20
C GLN A 48 -12.71 9.11 -0.37
N PHE A 49 -12.62 9.88 -1.45
CA PHE A 49 -11.53 10.83 -1.71
C PHE A 49 -12.08 11.99 -2.53
N THR A 50 -11.43 13.15 -2.44
CA THR A 50 -11.82 14.29 -3.26
C THR A 50 -11.33 14.12 -4.69
N GLU A 51 -12.03 14.75 -5.64
CA GLU A 51 -11.60 14.78 -7.03
C GLU A 51 -10.17 15.35 -7.16
N GLN A 52 -9.88 16.44 -6.43
CA GLN A 52 -8.54 17.04 -6.41
C GLN A 52 -7.47 16.06 -5.95
N TRP A 53 -7.72 15.30 -4.86
CA TRP A 53 -6.77 14.30 -4.38
C TRP A 53 -6.50 13.23 -5.44
N PHE A 54 -7.55 12.76 -6.14
CA PHE A 54 -7.42 11.76 -7.19
C PHE A 54 -6.64 12.28 -8.40
N ILE A 55 -6.92 13.51 -8.85
CA ILE A 55 -6.21 14.15 -9.95
C ILE A 55 -4.72 14.32 -9.62
N ASP A 56 -4.41 14.79 -8.42
CA ASP A 56 -3.03 15.10 -8.03
C ASP A 56 -2.20 13.85 -7.74
N ASN A 57 -2.81 12.82 -7.14
CA ASN A 57 -2.08 11.65 -6.66
C ASN A 57 -2.14 10.44 -7.58
N ILE A 58 -3.16 10.35 -8.45
CA ILE A 58 -3.32 9.21 -9.36
C ILE A 58 -3.14 9.65 -10.80
N VAL A 59 -4.04 10.51 -11.31
CA VAL A 59 -4.08 10.86 -12.75
C VAL A 59 -2.78 11.53 -13.18
N SER A 60 -2.37 12.57 -12.46
CA SER A 60 -1.19 13.37 -12.82
C SER A 60 0.12 12.62 -12.69
N LYS A 61 0.19 11.59 -11.84
CA LYS A 61 1.43 10.86 -11.55
C LYS A 61 1.59 9.60 -12.40
N TYR A 62 0.50 8.90 -12.72
CA TYR A 62 0.57 7.56 -13.27
C TYR A 62 -0.19 7.35 -14.59
N LEU A 63 -1.07 8.28 -15.00
CA LEU A 63 -1.96 8.09 -16.16
C LEU A 63 -1.78 9.13 -17.27
N LYS A 64 -0.95 10.16 -17.05
CA LYS A 64 -0.59 11.12 -18.11
C LYS A 64 0.40 10.48 -19.08
N SER A 65 0.12 10.61 -20.39
CA SER A 65 0.99 10.19 -21.49
C SER A 65 2.06 11.23 -21.81
#